data_AF-A0AAE0X8A3-F1
#
_entry.id   AF-A0AAE0X8A3-F1
#
_cell.length_a   1.000
_cell.length_b   1.000
_cell.length_c   1.000
_cell.angle_alpha   90.00
_cell.angle_beta   90.00
_cell.angle_gamma   90.00
#
_symmetry.space_group_name_H-M   'P 1'
#
loop_
_entity.id
_entity.type
_entity.pdbx_description
1 polymer ?
#
loop_
_entity_poly.entity_id
_entity_poly.type
_entity_poly.pdbx_seq_one_letter_code
_entity_poly.pdbx_strand_id
1 'polypeptide(L)'
;MSRFFSNSARSLVRFLGFSVDKLPPGFRDATHNFTKPGGVAEQELGTLKEVYIKSRNGNPVHQSHFNREDKAFVISARIVGSKATRTCHIYENGSGTTRKGEDAR
;
A
#
# COMPACT_ATOMS: atom_id res chain seq x y z
N MET A 1 -4.38 7.93 -35.12
CA MET A 1 -5.41 8.11 -34.07
C MET A 1 -4.86 7.63 -32.71
N SER A 2 -4.21 8.54 -32.00
CA SER A 2 -3.67 8.32 -30.66
C SER A 2 -4.83 8.39 -29.66
N ARG A 3 -5.08 7.30 -28.93
CA ARG A 3 -6.15 7.23 -27.94
C ARG A 3 -5.66 7.97 -26.69
N PHE A 4 -6.10 9.21 -26.50
CA PHE A 4 -5.89 9.93 -25.25
C PHE A 4 -6.76 9.28 -24.18
N PHE A 5 -6.17 8.40 -23.37
CA PHE A 5 -6.81 7.95 -22.14
C PHE A 5 -6.79 9.13 -21.16
N SER A 6 -7.90 9.87 -21.11
CA SER A 6 -8.13 10.86 -20.06
C SER A 6 -8.27 10.12 -18.73
N ASN A 7 -7.17 10.02 -17.99
CA ASN A 7 -7.08 9.34 -16.70
C ASN A 7 -7.55 10.23 -15.54
N SER A 8 -8.55 11.09 -15.78
CA SER A 8 -8.95 12.17 -14.87
C SER A 8 -10.02 11.77 -13.85
N ALA A 9 -10.29 10.49 -13.66
CA ALA A 9 -11.04 10.02 -12.50
C ALA A 9 -10.05 9.74 -11.36
N ARG A 10 -9.52 10.79 -10.71
CA ARG A 10 -8.88 10.64 -9.40
C ARG A 10 -9.96 10.18 -8.43
N SER A 11 -10.11 8.86 -8.31
CA SER A 11 -10.77 8.27 -7.15
C SER A 11 -10.10 8.87 -5.92
N LEU A 12 -10.87 9.63 -5.12
CA LEU A 12 -10.45 10.08 -3.80
C LEU A 12 -10.27 8.82 -2.94
N VAL A 13 -9.06 8.27 -2.96
CA VAL A 13 -8.71 7.11 -2.15
C VAL A 13 -8.93 7.46 -0.69
N ARG A 14 -9.84 6.75 -0.04
CA ARG A 14 -10.13 6.97 1.37
C ARG A 14 -9.07 6.27 2.21
N PHE A 15 -8.32 7.04 2.99
CA PHE A 15 -7.41 6.48 4.00
C PHE A 15 -8.16 6.29 5.31
N LEU A 16 -8.19 5.06 5.81
CA LEU A 16 -8.87 4.66 7.04
C LEU A 16 -7.88 3.95 7.99
N GLY A 17 -8.29 3.81 9.25
CA GLY A 17 -7.47 3.17 10.29
C GLY A 17 -6.43 4.13 10.86
N PHE A 18 -5.17 3.73 10.89
CA PHE A 18 -4.10 4.59 11.38
C PHE A 18 -3.80 5.73 10.40
N SER A 19 -3.63 6.96 10.91
CA SER A 19 -3.36 8.13 10.07
C SER A 19 -2.01 8.01 9.35
N VAL A 20 -2.03 8.13 8.01
CA VAL A 20 -0.82 8.13 7.16
C VAL A 20 0.19 9.18 7.62
N ASP A 21 -0.28 10.36 8.04
CA ASP A 21 0.55 11.47 8.49
C ASP A 21 1.32 11.20 9.80
N LYS A 22 0.83 10.23 10.58
CA LYS A 22 1.46 9.79 11.83
C LYS A 22 2.43 8.63 11.62
N LEU A 23 2.56 8.13 10.39
CA LEU A 23 3.55 7.11 10.07
C LEU A 23 4.96 7.70 10.14
N PRO A 24 5.98 6.88 10.44
CA PRO A 24 7.36 7.31 10.28
C PRO A 24 7.62 7.77 8.84
N PRO A 25 8.51 8.75 8.62
CA PRO A 25 8.67 9.42 7.32
C PRO A 25 8.89 8.45 6.14
N GLY A 26 9.77 7.45 6.30
CA GLY A 26 10.04 6.46 5.24
C GLY A 26 8.80 5.67 4.84
N PHE A 27 8.02 5.22 5.83
CA PHE A 27 6.78 4.48 5.59
C PHE A 27 5.63 5.34 5.06
N ARG A 28 5.58 6.62 5.46
CA ARG A 28 4.61 7.57 4.93
C ARG A 28 4.82 7.73 3.43
N ASP A 29 6.06 8.01 3.03
CA ASP A 29 6.43 8.23 1.64
C ASP A 29 6.28 6.93 0.82
N ALA A 30 6.62 5.78 1.41
CA ALA A 30 6.37 4.46 0.84
C ALA A 30 4.87 4.22 0.58
N THR A 31 4.02 4.50 1.56
CA THR A 31 2.56 4.33 1.43
C THR A 31 2.01 5.23 0.34
N HIS A 32 2.41 6.51 0.32
CA HIS A 32 2.04 7.43 -0.75
C HIS A 32 2.49 6.94 -2.13
N ASN A 33 3.73 6.46 -2.26
CA ASN A 33 4.24 5.95 -3.53
C ASN A 33 3.56 4.65 -3.98
N PHE A 34 3.15 3.81 -3.03
CA PHE A 34 2.47 2.56 -3.31
C PHE A 34 1.03 2.80 -3.80
N THR A 35 0.34 3.78 -3.21
CA THR A 35 -1.08 4.08 -3.48
C THR A 35 -1.31 5.23 -4.45
N LYS A 36 -0.25 5.90 -4.94
CA LYS A 36 -0.40 6.98 -5.92
C LYS A 36 -1.01 6.45 -7.22
N PRO A 37 -1.66 7.32 -8.02
CA PRO A 37 -2.16 6.93 -9.32
C PRO A 37 -1.04 6.34 -10.20
N GLY A 38 -1.27 5.14 -10.74
CA GLY A 38 -0.28 4.35 -11.50
C GLY A 38 0.78 3.65 -10.65
N GLY A 39 0.70 3.72 -9.33
CA GLY A 39 1.54 2.96 -8.39
C GLY A 39 1.22 1.46 -8.38
N VAL A 40 2.07 0.68 -7.72
CA VAL A 40 1.99 -0.79 -7.70
C VAL A 40 0.62 -1.29 -7.23
N ALA A 41 0.03 -0.64 -6.23
CA ALA A 41 -1.30 -1.03 -5.73
C ALA A 41 -2.40 -0.88 -6.79
N GLU A 42 -2.36 0.20 -7.59
CA GLU A 42 -3.36 0.41 -8.64
C GLU A 42 -3.13 -0.51 -9.84
N GLN A 43 -1.87 -0.80 -10.19
CA GLN A 43 -1.54 -1.74 -11.26
C GLN A 43 -2.08 -3.14 -10.95
N GLU A 44 -1.92 -3.59 -9.70
CA GLU A 44 -2.31 -4.92 -9.23
C GLU A 44 -3.80 -5.03 -8.89
N LEU A 45 -4.38 -4.02 -8.21
CA LEU A 45 -5.74 -4.08 -7.65
C LEU A 45 -6.77 -3.28 -8.46
N GLY A 46 -6.33 -2.55 -9.49
CA GLY A 46 -7.15 -1.58 -10.23
C GLY A 46 -7.34 -0.29 -9.43
N THR A 47 -8.21 0.60 -9.93
CA THR A 47 -8.51 1.90 -9.31
C THR A 47 -8.81 1.76 -7.83
N LEU A 48 -7.98 2.39 -7.00
CA LEU A 48 -8.05 2.29 -5.55
C LEU A 48 -9.25 3.07 -5.01
N LYS A 49 -10.01 2.46 -4.11
CA LYS A 49 -11.17 3.08 -3.44
C LYS A 49 -10.84 3.41 -1.99
N GLU A 50 -10.19 2.48 -1.31
CA GLU A 50 -9.93 2.57 0.13
C GLU A 50 -8.60 1.92 0.50
N VAL A 51 -7.90 2.55 1.44
CA VAL A 51 -6.65 2.07 2.03
C VAL A 51 -6.81 2.12 3.55
N TYR A 52 -6.91 0.96 4.17
CA TYR A 52 -7.00 0.82 5.61
C TYR A 52 -5.66 0.42 6.21
N ILE A 53 -5.00 1.31 6.94
CA ILE A 53 -3.75 1.01 7.63
C ILE A 53 -4.04 0.33 8.95
N LYS A 54 -3.58 -0.92 9.09
CA LYS A 54 -3.71 -1.67 10.34
C LYS A 54 -2.68 -1.14 11.34
N SER A 55 -3.12 -0.97 12.58
CA SER A 55 -2.23 -0.74 13.72
C SER A 55 -2.68 -1.59 14.90
N ARG A 56 -1.73 -2.02 15.72
CA ARG A 56 -2.00 -2.73 16.97
C ARG A 56 -1.56 -1.85 18.12
N ASN A 57 -2.49 -1.47 19.00
CA ASN A 57 -2.23 -0.55 20.11
C ASN A 57 -1.57 0.77 19.67
N GLY A 58 -1.97 1.32 18.53
CA GLY A 58 -1.38 2.54 17.97
C GLY A 58 -0.01 2.35 17.30
N ASN A 59 0.49 1.12 17.18
CA ASN A 59 1.73 0.81 16.47
C ASN A 59 1.40 0.18 15.10
N PRO A 60 1.58 0.93 13.99
CA PRO A 60 1.35 0.42 12.63
C PRO A 60 2.55 -0.38 12.10
N VAL A 61 3.75 -0.02 12.53
CA VAL A 61 5.01 -0.67 12.12
C VAL A 61 5.24 -1.91 12.97
N HIS A 62 5.49 -3.03 12.31
CA HIS A 62 5.79 -4.30 12.96
C HIS A 62 6.72 -5.10 12.06
N GLN A 63 7.39 -6.12 12.61
CA GLN A 63 8.17 -7.04 11.79
C GLN A 63 7.25 -7.94 11.00
N SER A 64 7.66 -8.30 9.79
CA SER A 64 6.91 -9.25 8.97
C SER A 64 6.85 -10.62 9.68
N HIS A 65 5.67 -11.03 10.12
CA HIS A 65 5.48 -12.39 10.69
C HIS A 65 5.54 -13.49 9.62
N PHE A 66 5.70 -13.09 8.37
CA PHE A 66 5.53 -13.94 7.21
C PHE A 66 6.81 -14.62 6.75
N ASN A 67 7.94 -13.91 6.87
CA ASN A 67 9.26 -14.48 6.79
C ASN A 67 9.96 -14.19 8.11
N ARG A 68 10.14 -15.21 8.96
CA ARG A 68 10.76 -15.06 10.29
C ARG A 68 12.24 -14.65 10.21
N GLU A 69 12.88 -14.88 9.07
CA GLU A 69 14.25 -14.47 8.81
C GLU A 69 14.32 -13.01 8.34
N ASP A 70 13.22 -12.50 7.78
CA ASP A 70 13.08 -11.11 7.38
C ASP A 70 12.79 -10.23 8.60
N LYS A 71 13.86 -9.62 9.13
CA LYS A 71 13.77 -8.66 10.24
C LYS A 71 13.29 -7.28 9.78
N ALA A 72 12.91 -7.11 8.52
CA ALA A 72 12.42 -5.83 8.03
C ALA A 72 11.12 -5.43 8.72
N PHE A 73 11.04 -4.13 8.96
CA PHE A 73 9.83 -3.49 9.44
C PHE A 73 8.88 -3.25 8.28
N VAL A 74 7.60 -3.55 8.49
CA VAL A 74 6.53 -3.40 7.51
C VAL A 74 5.31 -2.74 8.13
N ILE A 75 4.47 -2.19 7.26
CA ILE A 75 3.10 -1.78 7.58
C ILE A 75 2.13 -2.65 6.80
N SER A 76 1.14 -3.20 7.49
CA SER A 76 0.04 -3.90 6.83
C SER A 76 -1.07 -2.92 6.46
N ALA A 77 -1.31 -2.76 5.17
CA ALA A 77 -2.43 -1.98 4.66
C ALA A 77 -3.41 -2.90 3.93
N ARG A 78 -4.70 -2.85 4.28
CA ARG A 78 -5.76 -3.47 3.49
C ARG A 78 -6.20 -2.47 2.42
N ILE A 79 -6.01 -2.83 1.16
CA ILE A 79 -6.31 -1.99 0.01
C ILE A 79 -7.48 -2.59 -0.74
N VAL A 80 -8.50 -1.77 -0.99
CA VAL A 80 -9.68 -2.09 -1.77
C VAL A 80 -9.54 -1.41 -3.13
N GLY A 81 -9.23 -2.19 -4.15
CA GLY A 81 -9.23 -1.76 -5.54
C GLY A 81 -10.50 -2.18 -6.28
N SER A 82 -10.69 -1.67 -7.50
CA SER A 82 -11.83 -2.01 -8.34
C SER A 82 -11.85 -3.48 -8.80
N LYS A 83 -10.66 -4.11 -8.92
CA LYS A 83 -10.53 -5.52 -9.34
C LYS A 83 -10.50 -6.47 -8.14
N ALA A 84 -9.83 -6.09 -7.05
CA ALA A 84 -9.63 -6.97 -5.90
C ALA A 84 -9.38 -6.18 -4.61
N THR A 85 -9.62 -6.84 -3.47
CA THR A 85 -9.20 -6.38 -2.15
C THR A 85 -8.08 -7.27 -1.64
N ARG A 86 -6.94 -6.68 -1.24
CA ARG A 86 -5.81 -7.42 -0.65
C ARG A 86 -5.24 -6.71 0.57
N THR A 87 -4.62 -7.49 1.46
CA THR A 87 -3.73 -6.92 2.49
C THR A 87 -2.31 -6.95 1.95
N CYS A 88 -1.72 -5.77 1.80
CA CYS A 88 -0.35 -5.57 1.34
C CYS A 88 0.56 -5.26 2.53
N HIS A 89 1.82 -5.68 2.45
CA HIS A 89 2.87 -5.26 3.37
C HIS A 89 3.75 -4.25 2.65
N ILE A 90 3.81 -3.04 3.20
CA ILE A 90 4.59 -1.92 2.67
C ILE A 90 5.86 -1.82 3.51
N TYR A 91 7.01 -1.91 2.85
CA TYR A 91 8.33 -1.79 3.46
C TYR A 91 8.78 -0.33 3.48
N GLU A 92 9.71 0.01 4.38
CA GLU A 92 10.23 1.39 4.53
C GLU A 92 10.90 1.91 3.25
N ASN A 93 11.53 1.03 2.47
CA ASN A 93 12.21 1.35 1.22
C ASN A 93 11.27 1.72 0.06
N GLY A 94 9.94 1.73 0.28
CA GLY A 94 8.96 2.03 -0.76
C GLY A 94 8.49 0.82 -1.57
N SER A 95 9.11 -0.35 -1.38
CA SER A 95 8.66 -1.59 -2.01
C SER A 95 7.49 -2.20 -1.26
N GLY A 96 6.64 -2.93 -1.97
CA GLY A 96 5.47 -3.57 -1.37
C GLY A 96 5.23 -4.96 -1.93
N THR A 97 5.00 -5.93 -1.04
CA THR A 97 4.65 -7.29 -1.48
C THR A 97 3.12 -7.44 -1.50
N THR A 98 2.57 -7.79 -2.66
CA THR A 98 1.13 -8.12 -2.83
C THR A 98 0.84 -9.62 -2.66
N ARG A 99 1.87 -10.47 -2.55
CA ARG A 99 1.78 -11.95 -2.40
C ARG A 99 2.92 -12.57 -1.57
N LYS A 100 2.74 -13.86 -1.25
CA LYS A 100 3.72 -14.71 -0.55
C LYS A 100 4.91 -15.09 -1.42
N GLY A 101 6.12 -14.76 -0.97
CA GLY A 101 7.37 -15.14 -1.64
C GLY A 101 7.65 -14.39 -2.95
N GLU A 102 7.00 -13.25 -3.14
CA GLU A 102 7.29 -12.36 -4.27
C GLU A 102 8.35 -11.35 -3.84
N ASP A 103 9.41 -11.17 -4.63
CA ASP A 103 10.42 -10.15 -4.37
C ASP A 103 9.76 -8.78 -4.26
N ALA A 104 10.22 -8.00 -3.28
CA ALA A 104 9.89 -6.60 -3.12
C ALA A 104 10.19 -5.84 -4.43
N ARG A 105 9.15 -5.40 -5.13
CA ARG A 105 9.24 -4.57 -6.34
C ARG A 105 8.73 -3.15 -6.09
#